data_AF-A0A973SLT9-F1
#
_entry.id   AF-A0A973SLT9-F1
#
_cell.length_a   1.000
_cell.length_b   1.000
_cell.length_c   1.000
_cell.angle_alpha   90.00
_cell.angle_beta   90.00
_cell.angle_gamma   90.00
#
_symmetry.space_group_name_H-M   'P 1'
#
loop_
_entity.id
_entity.type
_entity.pdbx_description
1 polymer ?
#
loop_
_entity_poly.entity_id
_entity_poly.type
_entity_poly.pdbx_seq_one_letter_code
_entity_poly.pdbx_strand_id
1 'polypeptide(L)'
;MGPFRPFLATHPDHVKHVLRVNQRNYVRGGMFWDPLAPLLGNGILSDGESWAESRGILHPMFTAKYVNTLTERMAEIINELIDTTLTPGRPVDVAQAISDLVHPTIVRLLLGAKLPQSDVDRLAPAYDTGVTARSIRLLLPFVPERFPLPGDRAFARAVRTIDGIVYPRIRQVRSEIQLDDDVVSALVRARHGIEGAEGDRRIRDDLVAIHGAATETSATALTWVWPVLDAHPEVAAKVYDEIEHVVGNDPVGTAHLPDLR
;
A
#
# COMPACT_ATOMS: atom_id res chain seq x y z
N MET A 1 7.50 33.81 -4.35
CA MET A 1 7.31 33.12 -5.64
C MET A 1 8.50 32.20 -5.83
N GLY A 2 8.33 30.90 -5.55
CA GLY A 2 9.42 29.91 -5.59
C GLY A 2 9.81 29.50 -7.01
N PRO A 3 10.69 28.50 -7.19
CA PRO A 3 11.25 28.09 -8.48
C PRO A 3 10.25 27.39 -9.42
N PHE A 4 8.99 27.22 -9.02
CA PHE A 4 7.96 26.55 -9.83
C PHE A 4 6.63 27.31 -9.81
N ARG A 5 5.84 27.12 -10.88
CA ARG A 5 4.49 27.67 -11.03
C ARG A 5 3.48 26.53 -10.94
N PRO A 6 2.89 26.28 -9.76
CA PRO A 6 1.83 25.28 -9.63
C PRO A 6 0.56 25.78 -10.33
N PHE A 7 -0.13 24.90 -11.03
CA PHE A 7 -1.45 25.15 -11.60
C PHE A 7 -2.46 24.23 -10.91
N LEU A 8 -3.54 24.81 -10.40
CA LEU A 8 -4.63 24.06 -9.78
C LEU A 8 -5.81 23.96 -10.76
N ALA A 9 -6.14 22.75 -11.19
CA ALA A 9 -7.32 22.48 -12.01
C ALA A 9 -8.50 22.09 -11.10
N THR A 10 -9.51 22.96 -11.00
CA THR A 10 -10.71 22.72 -10.17
C THR A 10 -11.97 22.45 -10.99
N HIS A 11 -12.05 22.95 -12.22
CA HIS A 11 -13.22 22.73 -13.09
C HIS A 11 -13.24 21.27 -13.61
N PRO A 12 -14.40 20.57 -13.62
CA PRO A 12 -14.50 19.17 -14.05
C PRO A 12 -13.89 18.89 -15.43
N ASP A 13 -14.08 19.81 -16.39
CA ASP A 13 -13.51 19.68 -17.73
C ASP A 13 -11.98 19.74 -17.74
N HIS A 14 -11.39 20.57 -16.86
CA HIS A 14 -9.93 20.65 -16.74
C HIS A 14 -9.37 19.40 -16.06
N VAL A 15 -10.04 18.90 -15.01
CA VAL A 15 -9.68 17.64 -14.36
C VAL A 15 -9.76 16.48 -15.35
N LYS A 16 -10.83 16.39 -16.14
CA LYS A 16 -10.98 15.41 -17.22
C LYS A 16 -9.89 15.57 -18.29
N HIS A 17 -9.53 16.80 -18.64
CA HIS A 17 -8.46 17.06 -19.60
C HIS A 17 -7.13 16.47 -19.12
N VAL A 18 -6.74 16.80 -17.88
CA VAL A 18 -5.49 16.36 -17.26
C VAL A 18 -5.47 14.85 -17.03
N LEU A 19 -6.51 14.29 -16.43
CA LEU A 19 -6.53 12.89 -15.99
C LEU A 19 -6.94 11.88 -17.06
N ARG A 20 -7.51 12.31 -18.19
CA ARG A 20 -8.03 11.38 -19.21
C ARG A 20 -7.72 11.79 -20.64
N VAL A 21 -8.09 13.00 -21.05
CA VAL A 21 -8.01 13.39 -22.49
C VAL A 21 -6.56 13.56 -22.94
N ASN A 22 -5.73 14.18 -22.12
CA ASN A 22 -4.34 14.52 -22.45
C ASN A 22 -3.36 13.96 -21.40
N GLN A 23 -3.72 12.88 -20.72
CA GLN A 23 -2.93 12.28 -19.63
C GLN A 23 -1.47 11.98 -19.99
N ARG A 24 -1.19 11.65 -21.27
CA ARG A 24 0.18 11.38 -21.76
C ARG A 24 1.11 12.57 -21.64
N ASN A 25 0.57 13.79 -21.55
CA ASN A 25 1.32 15.03 -21.41
C ASN A 25 1.51 15.45 -19.93
N TYR A 26 0.93 14.70 -18.98
CA TYR A 26 0.95 14.97 -17.55
C TYR A 26 1.51 13.75 -16.80
N VAL A 27 2.79 13.48 -16.98
CA VAL A 27 3.49 12.36 -16.34
C VAL A 27 3.96 12.72 -14.93
N ARG A 28 4.04 11.71 -14.06
CA ARG A 28 4.65 11.78 -12.73
C ARG A 28 6.16 11.87 -12.90
N GLY A 29 6.68 13.08 -12.72
CA GLY A 29 8.11 13.36 -12.78
C GLY A 29 8.44 14.68 -12.10
N GLY A 30 9.72 15.04 -12.12
CA GLY A 30 10.21 16.30 -11.58
C GLY A 30 10.36 16.27 -10.07
N MET A 31 10.37 17.46 -9.46
CA MET A 31 10.82 17.66 -8.07
C MET A 31 10.16 16.79 -7.00
N PHE A 32 8.92 16.33 -7.24
CA PHE A 32 8.19 15.49 -6.29
C PHE A 32 8.44 14.00 -6.50
N TRP A 33 8.43 13.53 -7.75
CA TRP A 33 8.49 12.10 -8.07
C TRP A 33 9.92 11.58 -8.28
N ASP A 34 10.83 12.39 -8.84
CA ASP A 34 12.20 11.97 -9.11
C ASP A 34 12.96 11.52 -7.84
N PRO A 35 12.84 12.20 -6.68
CA PRO A 35 13.51 11.76 -5.45
C PRO A 35 13.02 10.40 -4.94
N LEU A 36 11.77 10.03 -5.25
CA LEU A 36 11.11 8.79 -4.84
C LEU A 36 11.32 7.65 -5.84
N ALA A 37 11.78 7.93 -7.06
CA ALA A 37 11.98 6.93 -8.10
C ALA A 37 12.84 5.72 -7.66
N PRO A 38 13.92 5.87 -6.87
CA PRO A 38 14.68 4.70 -6.41
C PRO A 38 13.94 3.84 -5.37
N LEU A 39 12.90 4.38 -4.71
CA LEU A 39 12.05 3.64 -3.79
C LEU A 39 10.90 2.96 -4.54
N LEU A 40 10.20 3.68 -5.43
CA LEU A 40 9.00 3.18 -6.11
C LEU A 40 9.31 2.35 -7.37
N GLY A 41 10.45 2.62 -8.01
CA GLY A 41 10.88 1.97 -9.23
C GLY A 41 9.88 2.09 -10.39
N ASN A 42 9.84 1.08 -11.25
CA ASN A 42 8.99 1.04 -12.45
C ASN A 42 7.86 0.02 -12.29
N GLY A 43 6.92 0.30 -11.39
CA GLY A 43 5.75 -0.53 -11.12
C GLY A 43 4.40 0.15 -11.44
N ILE A 44 3.34 -0.27 -10.76
CA ILE A 44 1.96 0.22 -10.95
C ILE A 44 1.75 1.73 -10.72
N LEU A 45 2.69 2.42 -10.06
CA LEU A 45 2.66 3.88 -9.89
C LEU A 45 3.47 4.65 -10.95
N SER A 46 4.13 3.95 -11.89
CA SER A 46 4.82 4.58 -13.01
C SER A 46 3.84 5.15 -14.05
N ASP A 47 4.37 5.61 -15.20
CA ASP A 47 3.60 6.06 -16.36
C ASP A 47 4.00 5.29 -17.62
N GLY A 48 3.20 5.46 -18.69
CA GLY A 48 3.53 4.92 -20.01
C GLY A 48 3.45 3.40 -20.07
N GLU A 49 4.44 2.79 -20.72
CA GLU A 49 4.47 1.34 -20.99
C GLU A 49 4.63 0.51 -19.72
N SER A 50 5.54 0.91 -18.81
CA SER A 50 5.73 0.25 -17.52
C SER A 50 4.44 0.18 -16.71
N TRP A 51 3.69 1.28 -16.66
CA TRP A 51 2.38 1.31 -16.01
C TRP A 51 1.37 0.43 -16.71
N ALA A 52 1.30 0.47 -18.04
CA ALA A 52 0.35 -0.32 -18.81
C ALA A 52 0.58 -1.83 -18.61
N GLU A 53 1.85 -2.25 -18.56
CA GLU A 53 2.26 -3.63 -18.29
C GLU A 53 1.88 -4.04 -16.86
N SER A 54 2.33 -3.30 -15.84
CA SER A 54 1.99 -3.58 -14.44
C SER A 54 0.48 -3.59 -14.22
N ARG A 55 -0.26 -2.64 -14.80
CA ARG A 55 -1.72 -2.58 -14.69
C ARG A 55 -2.39 -3.77 -15.35
N GLY A 56 -1.92 -4.20 -16.53
CA GLY A 56 -2.45 -5.39 -17.19
C GLY A 56 -2.32 -6.65 -16.34
N ILE A 57 -1.18 -6.79 -15.66
CA ILE A 57 -0.88 -7.94 -14.79
C ILE A 57 -1.65 -7.88 -13.47
N LEU A 58 -1.72 -6.70 -12.85
CA LEU A 58 -2.32 -6.51 -11.53
C LEU A 58 -3.84 -6.41 -11.56
N HIS A 59 -4.45 -5.92 -12.65
CA HIS A 59 -5.88 -5.66 -12.71
C HIS A 59 -6.77 -6.85 -12.26
N PRO A 60 -6.49 -8.11 -12.65
CA PRO A 60 -7.25 -9.26 -12.15
C PRO A 60 -7.22 -9.43 -10.62
N MET A 61 -6.12 -9.04 -9.97
CA MET A 61 -5.92 -9.13 -8.52
C MET A 61 -6.68 -8.03 -7.75
N PHE A 62 -7.23 -7.03 -8.45
CA PHE A 62 -8.06 -5.97 -7.85
C PHE A 62 -9.54 -6.11 -8.21
N THR A 63 -9.95 -7.28 -8.70
CA THR A 63 -11.38 -7.58 -8.91
C THR A 63 -12.04 -7.92 -7.57
N ALA A 64 -13.34 -7.61 -7.43
CA ALA A 64 -14.11 -8.00 -6.25
C ALA A 64 -14.00 -9.51 -5.97
N LYS A 65 -14.00 -10.33 -7.02
CA LYS A 65 -13.81 -11.78 -6.90
C LYS A 65 -12.48 -12.16 -6.22
N TYR A 66 -11.37 -11.53 -6.59
CA TYR A 66 -10.06 -11.81 -5.99
C TYR A 66 -9.93 -11.20 -4.59
N VAL A 67 -10.41 -9.96 -4.39
CA VAL A 67 -10.39 -9.35 -3.05
C VAL A 67 -11.21 -10.17 -2.06
N ASN A 68 -12.34 -10.71 -2.51
CA ASN A 68 -13.18 -11.59 -1.70
C ASN A 68 -12.43 -12.86 -1.23
N THR A 69 -11.50 -13.42 -2.02
CA THR A 69 -10.69 -14.57 -1.57
C THR A 69 -9.67 -14.21 -0.48
N LEU A 70 -9.43 -12.92 -0.25
CA LEU A 70 -8.55 -12.44 0.82
C LEU A 70 -9.29 -12.12 2.13
N THR A 71 -10.63 -12.09 2.11
CA THR A 71 -11.47 -11.60 3.22
C THR A 71 -11.21 -12.33 4.53
N GLU A 72 -11.30 -13.66 4.50
CA GLU A 72 -11.13 -14.51 5.69
C GLU A 72 -9.75 -14.33 6.28
N ARG A 73 -8.71 -14.39 5.44
CA ARG A 73 -7.33 -14.18 5.86
C ARG A 73 -7.09 -12.76 6.41
N MET A 74 -7.72 -11.76 5.82
CA MET A 74 -7.65 -10.38 6.30
C MET A 74 -8.29 -10.27 7.69
N ALA A 75 -9.46 -10.88 7.89
CA ALA A 75 -10.15 -10.92 9.18
C ALA A 75 -9.34 -11.67 10.25
N GLU A 76 -8.76 -12.82 9.91
CA GLU A 76 -7.86 -13.58 10.79
C GLU A 76 -6.70 -12.72 11.29
N ILE A 77 -5.97 -12.06 10.36
CA ILE A 77 -4.84 -11.20 10.72
C ILE A 77 -5.30 -10.02 11.60
N ILE A 78 -6.41 -9.38 11.26
CA ILE A 78 -6.92 -8.24 12.03
C ILE A 78 -7.30 -8.66 13.45
N ASN A 79 -7.98 -9.80 13.62
CA ASN A 79 -8.36 -10.31 14.94
C ASN A 79 -7.13 -10.63 15.80
N GLU A 80 -6.12 -11.30 15.24
CA GLU A 80 -4.84 -11.55 15.93
C GLU A 80 -4.16 -10.25 16.39
N LEU A 81 -4.18 -9.22 15.54
CA LEU A 81 -3.57 -7.93 15.85
C LEU A 81 -4.37 -7.15 16.90
N ILE A 82 -5.71 -7.21 16.86
CA ILE A 82 -6.57 -6.57 17.87
C ILE A 82 -6.28 -7.12 19.26
N ASP A 83 -6.19 -8.45 19.39
CA ASP A 83 -5.92 -9.13 20.68
C ASP A 83 -4.57 -8.74 21.30
N THR A 84 -3.61 -8.34 20.48
CA THR A 84 -2.25 -7.97 20.91
C THR A 84 -2.03 -6.47 21.03
N THR A 85 -2.81 -5.66 20.31
CA THR A 85 -2.63 -4.21 20.21
C THR A 85 -3.57 -3.45 21.15
N LEU A 86 -4.78 -3.96 21.37
CA LEU A 86 -5.82 -3.26 22.13
C LEU A 86 -6.07 -3.90 23.49
N THR A 87 -6.29 -3.07 24.50
CA THR A 87 -6.68 -3.52 25.84
C THR A 87 -8.06 -2.96 26.19
N PRO A 88 -9.06 -3.81 26.50
CA PRO A 88 -10.39 -3.37 26.85
C PRO A 88 -10.39 -2.31 27.97
N GLY A 89 -11.20 -1.26 27.79
CA GLY A 89 -11.36 -0.16 28.76
C GLY A 89 -10.21 0.84 28.82
N ARG A 90 -9.16 0.70 27.98
CA ARG A 90 -8.09 1.70 27.87
C ARG A 90 -8.34 2.65 26.70
N PRO A 91 -8.26 3.97 26.90
CA PRO A 91 -8.21 4.94 25.81
C PRO A 91 -7.00 4.67 24.90
N VAL A 92 -7.20 4.84 23.60
CA VAL A 92 -6.14 4.68 22.59
C VAL A 92 -6.12 5.89 21.66
N ASP A 93 -4.96 6.17 21.08
CA ASP A 93 -4.87 7.01 19.88
C ASP A 93 -5.38 6.18 18.70
N VAL A 94 -6.56 6.53 18.18
CA VAL A 94 -7.22 5.80 17.09
C VAL A 94 -6.39 5.81 15.81
N ALA A 95 -5.67 6.90 15.51
CA ALA A 95 -4.83 6.96 14.32
C ALA A 95 -3.67 5.98 14.41
N GLN A 96 -3.01 5.94 15.58
CA GLN A 96 -1.94 4.98 15.83
C GLN A 96 -2.46 3.53 15.83
N ALA A 97 -3.55 3.26 16.56
CA ALA A 97 -4.13 1.92 16.63
C ALA A 97 -4.53 1.38 15.26
N ILE A 98 -5.20 2.18 14.42
CA ILE A 98 -5.57 1.77 13.07
C ILE A 98 -4.33 1.57 12.18
N SER A 99 -3.31 2.41 12.33
CA SER A 99 -2.04 2.23 11.61
C SER A 99 -1.37 0.90 11.98
N ASP A 100 -1.37 0.55 13.27
CA ASP A 100 -0.80 -0.69 13.80
C ASP A 100 -1.58 -1.94 13.38
N LEU A 101 -2.85 -1.79 12.99
CA LEU A 101 -3.65 -2.87 12.38
C LEU A 101 -3.44 -2.95 10.86
N VAL A 102 -3.50 -1.82 10.16
CA VAL A 102 -3.52 -1.77 8.69
C VAL A 102 -2.16 -2.15 8.10
N HIS A 103 -1.06 -1.61 8.63
CA HIS A 103 0.27 -1.87 8.06
C HIS A 103 0.62 -3.36 8.08
N PRO A 104 0.58 -4.07 9.23
CA PRO A 104 0.91 -5.49 9.25
C PRO A 104 -0.06 -6.35 8.43
N THR A 105 -1.35 -5.98 8.40
CA THR A 105 -2.35 -6.67 7.57
C THR A 105 -2.00 -6.60 6.08
N ILE A 106 -1.73 -5.40 5.55
CA ILE A 106 -1.35 -5.24 4.15
C ILE A 106 -0.03 -5.96 3.85
N VAL A 107 0.97 -5.87 4.73
CA VAL A 107 2.25 -6.58 4.53
C VAL A 107 2.05 -8.10 4.46
N ARG A 108 1.28 -8.68 5.37
CA ARG A 108 1.01 -10.13 5.43
C ARG A 108 0.16 -10.62 4.25
N LEU A 109 -0.73 -9.80 3.71
CA LEU A 109 -1.48 -10.09 2.48
C LEU A 109 -0.59 -9.99 1.23
N LEU A 110 0.28 -8.98 1.17
CA LEU A 110 1.14 -8.74 0.02
C LEU A 110 2.31 -9.73 -0.07
N LEU A 111 3.02 -9.93 1.03
CA LEU A 111 4.26 -10.71 1.09
C LEU A 111 4.07 -12.12 1.65
N GLY A 112 2.88 -12.45 2.15
CA GLY A 112 2.57 -13.76 2.69
C GLY A 112 2.74 -13.88 4.21
N ALA A 113 2.06 -14.87 4.79
CA ALA A 113 2.02 -15.09 6.25
C ALA A 113 3.32 -15.70 6.79
N LYS A 114 4.15 -16.27 5.91
CA LYS A 114 5.47 -16.83 6.26
C LYS A 114 6.53 -15.77 6.55
N LEU A 115 6.22 -14.48 6.39
CA LEU A 115 7.17 -13.41 6.67
C LEU A 115 7.40 -13.28 8.18
N PRO A 116 8.65 -13.28 8.67
CA PRO A 116 8.93 -13.10 10.10
C PRO A 116 8.34 -11.80 10.62
N GLN A 117 7.79 -11.82 11.85
CA GLN A 117 7.22 -10.61 12.47
C GLN A 117 8.24 -9.46 12.51
N SER A 118 9.52 -9.75 12.78
CA SER A 118 10.59 -8.76 12.77
C SER A 118 10.76 -8.04 11.44
N ASP A 119 10.45 -8.68 10.31
CA ASP A 119 10.50 -8.06 9.00
C ASP A 119 9.25 -7.22 8.71
N VAL A 120 8.07 -7.68 9.17
CA VAL A 120 6.83 -6.90 9.13
C VAL A 120 7.01 -5.58 9.90
N ASP A 121 7.53 -5.65 11.13
CA ASP A 121 7.75 -4.49 12.00
C ASP A 121 8.77 -3.50 11.44
N ARG A 122 9.72 -3.98 10.63
CA ARG A 122 10.75 -3.14 10.01
C ARG A 122 10.28 -2.50 8.70
N LEU A 123 9.28 -3.06 8.04
CA LEU A 123 8.91 -2.65 6.69
C LEU A 123 8.20 -1.30 6.68
N ALA A 124 7.21 -1.08 7.55
CA ALA A 124 6.47 0.18 7.61
C ALA A 124 7.37 1.38 7.97
N PRO A 125 8.20 1.34 9.04
CA PRO A 125 9.11 2.44 9.35
C PRO A 125 10.15 2.70 8.25
N ALA A 126 10.60 1.65 7.56
CA ALA A 126 11.49 1.79 6.41
C ALA A 126 10.77 2.46 5.24
N TYR A 127 9.51 2.13 4.98
CA TYR A 127 8.70 2.77 3.95
C TYR A 127 8.49 4.26 4.25
N ASP A 128 8.04 4.60 5.47
CA ASP A 128 7.83 5.98 5.90
C ASP A 128 9.12 6.81 5.78
N THR A 129 10.24 6.25 6.23
CA THR A 129 11.56 6.87 6.06
C THR A 129 11.89 7.03 4.57
N GLY A 130 11.57 6.04 3.73
CA GLY A 130 11.78 6.10 2.29
C GLY A 130 11.02 7.25 1.62
N VAL A 131 9.77 7.49 2.02
CA VAL A 131 8.95 8.55 1.44
C VAL A 131 9.35 9.93 1.97
N THR A 132 9.71 10.04 3.26
CA THR A 132 9.90 11.34 3.92
C THR A 132 11.36 11.81 3.98
N ALA A 133 12.34 10.89 4.02
CA ALA A 133 13.74 11.26 4.28
C ALA A 133 14.35 12.16 3.19
N ARG A 134 13.80 12.13 1.97
CA ARG A 134 14.24 12.99 0.86
C ARG A 134 13.49 14.33 0.77
N SER A 135 12.74 14.73 1.80
CA SER A 135 11.99 16.00 1.82
C SER A 135 12.84 17.23 1.45
N ILE A 136 14.12 17.26 1.85
CA ILE A 136 15.04 18.37 1.52
C ILE A 136 15.33 18.44 0.01
N ARG A 137 15.33 17.31 -0.70
CA ARG A 137 15.51 17.29 -2.17
C ARG A 137 14.34 17.93 -2.90
N LEU A 138 13.12 17.89 -2.33
CA LEU A 138 11.99 18.65 -2.88
C LEU A 138 12.23 20.16 -2.80
N LEU A 139 12.92 20.64 -1.76
CA LEU A 139 13.26 22.07 -1.62
C LEU A 139 14.46 22.48 -2.48
N LEU A 140 15.32 21.52 -2.84
CA LEU A 140 16.57 21.73 -3.58
C LEU A 140 16.64 20.86 -4.87
N PRO A 141 15.66 20.93 -5.78
CA PRO A 141 15.56 20.01 -6.93
C PRO A 141 16.69 20.20 -7.96
N PHE A 142 17.42 21.31 -7.89
CA PHE A 142 18.56 21.63 -8.76
C PHE A 142 19.89 21.03 -8.26
N VAL A 143 19.94 20.43 -7.07
CA VAL A 143 21.16 19.82 -6.53
C VAL A 143 21.32 18.40 -7.09
N PRO A 144 22.40 18.12 -7.87
CA PRO A 144 22.61 16.79 -8.44
C PRO A 144 22.75 15.68 -7.38
N GLU A 145 22.29 14.46 -7.69
CA GLU A 145 22.36 13.27 -6.80
C GLU A 145 23.78 12.93 -6.30
N ARG A 146 24.83 13.34 -7.02
CA ARG A 146 26.23 13.13 -6.59
C ARG A 146 26.59 13.90 -5.30
N PHE A 147 25.83 14.94 -4.95
CA PHE A 147 26.05 15.69 -3.72
C PHE A 147 25.15 15.14 -2.62
N PRO A 148 25.72 14.64 -1.51
CA PRO A 148 24.95 14.11 -0.41
C PRO A 148 24.21 15.24 0.31
N LEU A 149 22.91 15.08 0.48
CA LEU A 149 22.05 15.96 1.27
C LEU A 149 21.60 15.25 2.56
N PRO A 150 21.19 16.02 3.58
CA PRO A 150 20.61 15.41 4.78
C PRO A 150 19.40 14.56 4.39
N GLY A 151 19.31 13.36 4.97
CA GLY A 151 18.26 12.39 4.68
C GLY A 151 18.62 11.33 3.62
N ASP A 152 19.56 11.59 2.70
CA ASP A 152 19.93 10.62 1.64
C ASP A 152 20.42 9.28 2.20
N ARG A 153 21.22 9.34 3.27
CA ARG A 153 21.72 8.12 3.94
C ARG A 153 20.59 7.34 4.62
N ALA A 154 19.59 8.04 5.17
CA ALA A 154 18.43 7.41 5.77
C ALA A 154 17.55 6.76 4.70
N PHE A 155 17.29 7.46 3.60
CA PHE A 155 16.63 6.92 2.41
C PHE A 155 17.33 5.67 1.86
N ALA A 156 18.64 5.73 1.65
CA ALA A 156 19.40 4.58 1.15
C ALA A 156 19.40 3.39 2.13
N ARG A 157 19.25 3.61 3.45
CA ARG A 157 19.05 2.53 4.43
C ARG A 157 17.64 1.96 4.38
N ALA A 158 16.63 2.82 4.23
CA ALA A 158 15.23 2.43 4.04
C ALA A 158 15.06 1.52 2.82
N VAL A 159 15.54 1.96 1.66
CA VAL A 159 15.50 1.16 0.41
C VAL A 159 16.21 -0.18 0.59
N ARG A 160 17.40 -0.20 1.21
CA ARG A 160 18.11 -1.46 1.51
C ARG A 160 17.36 -2.38 2.47
N THR A 161 16.62 -1.83 3.42
CA THR A 161 15.81 -2.61 4.37
C THR A 161 14.64 -3.27 3.65
N ILE A 162 13.92 -2.49 2.82
CA ILE A 162 12.82 -2.98 1.98
C ILE A 162 13.33 -4.06 1.03
N ASP A 163 14.40 -3.79 0.28
CA ASP A 163 15.00 -4.73 -0.66
C ASP A 163 15.51 -6.01 0.03
N GLY A 164 16.06 -5.86 1.23
CA GLY A 164 16.52 -6.97 2.07
C GLY A 164 15.39 -7.85 2.61
N ILE A 165 14.13 -7.45 2.49
CA ILE A 165 12.95 -8.21 2.91
C ILE A 165 12.21 -8.75 1.67
N VAL A 166 11.95 -7.88 0.69
CA VAL A 166 11.12 -8.19 -0.49
C VAL A 166 11.83 -9.15 -1.44
N TYR A 167 13.10 -8.91 -1.78
CA TYR A 167 13.80 -9.79 -2.72
C TYR A 167 14.00 -11.23 -2.21
N PRO A 168 14.40 -11.47 -0.94
CA PRO A 168 14.41 -12.83 -0.40
C PRO A 168 13.05 -13.52 -0.48
N ARG A 169 11.95 -12.81 -0.18
CA ARG A 169 10.62 -13.40 -0.30
C ARG A 169 10.27 -13.76 -1.74
N ILE A 170 10.54 -12.88 -2.72
CA ILE A 170 10.32 -13.18 -4.15
C ILE A 170 11.08 -14.45 -4.57
N ARG A 171 12.37 -14.56 -4.19
CA ARG A 171 13.18 -15.73 -4.51
C ARG A 171 12.66 -17.00 -3.84
N GLN A 172 12.22 -16.90 -2.59
CA GLN A 172 11.62 -18.03 -1.88
C GLN A 172 10.37 -18.52 -2.63
N VAL A 173 9.43 -17.62 -2.96
CA VAL A 173 8.20 -17.93 -3.69
C VAL A 173 8.50 -18.61 -5.03
N ARG A 174 9.49 -18.12 -5.79
CA ARG A 174 9.91 -18.75 -7.07
C ARG A 174 10.45 -20.18 -6.90
N SER A 175 10.98 -20.52 -5.73
CA SER A 175 11.51 -21.85 -5.43
C SER A 175 10.47 -22.81 -4.84
N GLU A 176 9.30 -22.31 -4.44
CA GLU A 176 8.22 -23.11 -3.85
C GLU A 176 7.50 -23.93 -4.94
N ILE A 177 7.26 -25.21 -4.68
CA ILE A 177 6.55 -26.12 -5.60
C ILE A 177 5.06 -25.80 -5.65
N GLN A 178 4.50 -25.38 -4.52
CA GLN A 178 3.12 -24.92 -4.40
C GLN A 178 3.13 -23.49 -3.90
N LEU A 179 2.49 -22.62 -4.67
CA LEU A 179 2.41 -21.20 -4.39
C LEU A 179 1.21 -20.92 -3.49
N ASP A 180 1.43 -20.12 -2.46
CA ASP A 180 0.37 -19.66 -1.57
C ASP A 180 -0.61 -18.73 -2.32
N ASP A 181 -1.81 -18.55 -1.78
CA ASP A 181 -2.78 -17.55 -2.27
C ASP A 181 -2.48 -16.16 -1.70
N ASP A 182 -1.26 -15.67 -1.89
CA ASP A 182 -0.84 -14.29 -1.58
C ASP A 182 -0.51 -13.49 -2.85
N VAL A 183 -0.41 -12.16 -2.71
CA VAL A 183 -0.23 -11.27 -3.88
C VAL A 183 1.16 -11.43 -4.50
N VAL A 184 2.22 -11.65 -3.70
CA VAL A 184 3.55 -11.94 -4.23
C VAL A 184 3.56 -13.22 -5.07
N SER A 185 2.88 -14.27 -4.63
CA SER A 185 2.72 -15.52 -5.39
C SER A 185 1.91 -15.31 -6.67
N ALA A 186 0.85 -14.51 -6.62
CA ALA A 186 0.09 -14.14 -7.81
C ALA A 186 0.94 -13.34 -8.82
N LEU A 187 1.77 -12.40 -8.36
CA LEU A 187 2.69 -11.62 -9.18
C LEU A 187 3.79 -12.47 -9.81
N VAL A 188 4.39 -13.38 -9.03
CA VAL A 188 5.39 -14.33 -9.54
C VAL A 188 4.78 -15.23 -10.63
N ARG A 189 3.56 -15.74 -10.43
CA ARG A 189 2.82 -16.51 -11.46
C ARG A 189 2.60 -15.69 -12.72
N ALA A 190 2.06 -14.48 -12.57
CA ALA A 190 1.70 -13.63 -13.70
C ALA A 190 2.95 -13.18 -14.52
N ARG A 191 4.13 -13.11 -13.87
CA ARG A 191 5.40 -12.69 -14.49
C ARG A 191 6.35 -13.86 -14.78
N HIS A 192 5.86 -15.10 -14.88
CA HIS A 192 6.71 -16.27 -15.15
C HIS A 192 7.54 -16.14 -16.44
N GLY A 193 7.12 -15.33 -17.41
CA GLY A 193 7.87 -15.09 -18.65
C GLY A 193 9.04 -14.10 -18.54
N ILE A 194 9.21 -13.42 -17.40
CA ILE A 194 10.32 -12.47 -17.16
C ILE A 194 11.23 -13.08 -16.08
N GLU A 195 12.35 -13.62 -16.55
CA GLU A 195 13.33 -14.30 -15.69
C GLU A 195 14.44 -13.35 -15.22
N GLY A 196 15.14 -13.78 -14.16
CA GLY A 196 16.31 -13.09 -13.63
C GLY A 196 16.00 -11.79 -12.89
N ALA A 197 17.05 -10.97 -12.74
CA ALA A 197 17.03 -9.78 -11.90
C ALA A 197 16.06 -8.68 -12.35
N GLU A 198 15.66 -8.69 -13.62
CA GLU A 198 14.66 -7.74 -14.14
C GLU A 198 13.25 -8.10 -13.68
N GLY A 199 12.86 -9.38 -13.79
CA GLY A 199 11.55 -9.85 -13.33
C GLY A 199 11.36 -9.63 -11.84
N ASP A 200 12.38 -9.95 -11.04
CA ASP A 200 12.34 -9.73 -9.59
C ASP A 200 12.23 -8.25 -9.24
N ARG A 201 12.91 -7.37 -9.99
CA ARG A 201 12.81 -5.92 -9.79
C ARG A 201 11.41 -5.40 -10.08
N ARG A 202 10.78 -5.85 -11.18
CA ARG A 202 9.39 -5.47 -11.52
C ARG A 202 8.40 -5.90 -10.46
N ILE A 203 8.52 -7.13 -9.96
CA ILE A 203 7.68 -7.64 -8.85
C ILE A 203 7.89 -6.79 -7.60
N ARG A 204 9.15 -6.51 -7.24
CA ARG A 204 9.49 -5.68 -6.09
C ARG A 204 8.91 -4.28 -6.22
N ASP A 205 9.01 -3.65 -7.38
CA ASP A 205 8.50 -2.30 -7.62
C ASP A 205 6.97 -2.25 -7.52
N ASP A 206 6.27 -3.25 -8.06
CA ASP A 206 4.81 -3.39 -7.90
C ASP A 206 4.42 -3.57 -6.42
N LEU A 207 5.09 -4.46 -5.67
CA LEU A 207 4.80 -4.72 -4.25
C LEU A 207 5.00 -3.47 -3.39
N VAL A 208 6.11 -2.75 -3.57
CA VAL A 208 6.42 -1.53 -2.80
C VAL A 208 5.43 -0.41 -3.13
N ALA A 209 5.05 -0.29 -4.40
CA ALA A 209 4.05 0.68 -4.83
C ALA A 209 2.65 0.38 -4.27
N ILE A 210 2.21 -0.89 -4.30
CA ILE A 210 0.92 -1.30 -3.75
C ILE A 210 0.89 -1.10 -2.24
N HIS A 211 1.96 -1.46 -1.54
CA HIS A 211 2.04 -1.31 -0.08
C HIS A 211 1.74 0.14 0.35
N GLY A 212 2.49 1.12 -0.17
CA GLY A 212 2.26 2.51 0.23
C GLY A 212 0.92 3.09 -0.21
N ALA A 213 0.42 2.68 -1.38
CA ALA A 213 -0.89 3.13 -1.84
C ALA A 213 -2.03 2.58 -0.95
N ALA A 214 -1.90 1.35 -0.46
CA ALA A 214 -2.94 0.64 0.28
C ALA A 214 -2.92 0.92 1.79
N THR A 215 -1.77 1.22 2.40
CA THR A 215 -1.69 1.41 3.85
C THR A 215 -2.19 2.79 4.30
N GLU A 216 -1.56 3.86 3.83
CA GLU A 216 -1.83 5.21 4.35
C GLU A 216 -3.27 5.67 4.06
N THR A 217 -3.78 5.37 2.86
CA THR A 217 -5.15 5.74 2.45
C THR A 217 -6.22 5.00 3.27
N SER A 218 -6.07 3.69 3.46
CA SER A 218 -6.99 2.88 4.24
C SER A 218 -6.94 3.24 5.73
N ALA A 219 -5.73 3.42 6.28
CA ALA A 219 -5.55 3.83 7.66
C ALA A 219 -6.24 5.19 7.91
N THR A 220 -5.99 6.17 7.04
CA THR A 220 -6.62 7.50 7.14
C THR A 220 -8.14 7.41 7.09
N ALA A 221 -8.69 6.67 6.12
CA ALA A 221 -10.14 6.51 6.00
C ALA A 221 -10.75 5.89 7.25
N LEU A 222 -10.18 4.78 7.74
CA LEU A 222 -10.64 4.07 8.93
C LEU A 222 -10.48 4.90 10.22
N THR A 223 -9.43 5.72 10.33
CA THR A 223 -9.29 6.67 11.44
C THR A 223 -10.45 7.65 11.49
N TRP A 224 -10.90 8.18 10.35
CA TRP A 224 -12.01 9.13 10.28
C TRP A 224 -13.40 8.51 10.50
N VAL A 225 -13.55 7.19 10.36
CA VAL A 225 -14.82 6.52 10.66
C VAL A 225 -15.25 6.79 12.11
N TRP A 226 -14.32 6.70 13.07
CA TRP A 226 -14.63 6.83 14.49
C TRP A 226 -15.21 8.19 14.92
N PRO A 227 -14.58 9.34 14.63
CA PRO A 227 -15.18 10.63 14.96
C PRO A 227 -16.48 10.89 14.19
N VAL A 228 -16.67 10.31 13.00
CA VAL A 228 -17.93 10.41 12.26
C VAL A 228 -19.03 9.62 12.95
N LEU A 229 -18.76 8.39 13.40
CA LEU A 229 -19.73 7.58 14.14
C LEU A 229 -20.07 8.19 15.51
N ASP A 230 -19.08 8.76 16.21
CA ASP A 230 -19.29 9.46 17.48
C ASP A 230 -20.20 10.70 17.32
N ALA A 231 -20.02 11.44 16.23
CA ALA A 231 -20.87 12.59 15.90
C ALA A 231 -22.28 12.21 15.41
N HIS A 232 -22.48 10.96 14.97
CA HIS A 232 -23.73 10.44 14.39
C HIS A 232 -24.18 9.12 15.04
N PRO A 233 -24.62 9.12 16.32
CA PRO A 233 -25.05 7.90 17.01
C PRO A 233 -26.15 7.10 16.31
N GLU A 234 -27.03 7.74 15.54
CA GLU A 234 -28.06 7.08 14.73
C GLU A 234 -27.49 6.26 13.57
N VAL A 235 -26.32 6.65 13.05
CA VAL A 235 -25.58 5.90 12.04
C VAL A 235 -24.80 4.78 12.71
N ALA A 236 -24.15 5.07 13.84
CA ALA A 236 -23.44 4.06 14.63
C ALA A 236 -24.36 2.89 15.02
N ALA A 237 -25.57 3.19 15.51
CA ALA A 237 -26.56 2.16 15.84
C ALA A 237 -26.88 1.25 14.66
N LYS A 238 -27.08 1.81 13.46
CA LYS A 238 -27.35 1.02 12.25
C LYS A 238 -26.17 0.12 11.85
N VAL A 239 -24.94 0.62 11.98
CA VAL A 239 -23.73 -0.17 11.71
C VAL A 239 -23.62 -1.34 12.68
N TYR A 240 -23.87 -1.11 13.98
CA TYR A 240 -23.86 -2.19 14.97
C TYR A 240 -24.98 -3.21 14.74
N ASP A 241 -26.21 -2.75 14.47
CA ASP A 241 -27.36 -3.62 14.17
C ASP A 241 -27.08 -4.49 12.93
N GLU A 242 -26.47 -3.91 11.90
CA GLU A 242 -26.10 -4.64 10.68
C GLU A 242 -25.03 -5.70 10.96
N ILE A 243 -23.96 -5.35 11.70
CA ILE A 243 -22.91 -6.31 12.07
C ILE A 243 -23.50 -7.45 12.90
N GLU A 244 -24.37 -7.15 13.88
CA GLU A 244 -25.03 -8.18 14.70
C GLU A 244 -25.95 -9.08 13.87
N HIS A 245 -26.68 -8.52 12.91
CA HIS A 245 -27.61 -9.29 12.07
C HIS A 245 -26.90 -10.16 11.03
N VAL A 246 -25.85 -9.64 10.39
CA VAL A 246 -25.17 -10.28 9.26
C VAL A 246 -24.04 -11.21 9.73
N VAL A 247 -23.25 -10.78 10.72
CA VAL A 247 -22.07 -11.51 11.21
C VAL A 247 -22.37 -12.21 12.54
N GLY A 248 -23.08 -11.53 13.45
CA GLY A 248 -23.38 -12.07 14.77
C GLY A 248 -22.11 -12.45 15.55
N ASN A 249 -22.00 -13.72 15.94
CA ASN A 249 -20.83 -14.26 16.65
C ASN A 249 -19.91 -15.09 15.75
N ASP A 250 -20.18 -15.16 14.44
CA ASP A 250 -19.37 -15.92 13.52
C ASP A 250 -18.08 -15.16 13.14
N PRO A 251 -16.97 -15.85 12.82
CA PRO A 251 -15.80 -15.19 12.24
C PRO A 251 -16.17 -14.46 10.96
N VAL A 252 -15.71 -13.21 10.80
CA VAL A 252 -15.95 -12.42 9.57
C VAL A 252 -15.41 -13.19 8.36
N GLY A 253 -16.27 -13.44 7.38
CA GLY A 253 -15.93 -14.20 6.18
C GLY A 253 -16.58 -13.65 4.92
N THR A 254 -16.18 -14.23 3.79
CA THR A 254 -16.59 -13.79 2.46
C THR A 254 -18.11 -13.83 2.25
N ALA A 255 -18.80 -14.75 2.93
CA ALA A 255 -20.24 -14.92 2.86
C ALA A 255 -21.03 -13.73 3.42
N HIS A 256 -20.44 -12.93 4.32
CA HIS A 256 -21.10 -11.78 4.94
C HIS A 256 -21.11 -10.54 4.04
N LEU A 257 -20.11 -10.39 3.15
CA LEU A 257 -19.91 -9.18 2.35
C LEU A 257 -21.11 -8.73 1.49
N PRO A 258 -21.88 -9.61 0.83
CA PRO A 258 -23.02 -9.20 0.03
C PRO A 258 -24.17 -8.57 0.84
N ASP A 259 -24.20 -8.84 2.14
CA ASP A 259 -25.31 -8.49 3.04
C ASP A 259 -25.00 -7.29 3.95
N LEU A 260 -23.74 -6.81 3.99
CA LEU A 260 -23.34 -5.53 4.60
C LEU A 260 -23.66 -4.36 3.64
N ARG A 261 -24.45 -3.36 4.06
CA ARG A 261 -25.07 -2.33 3.19
C ARG A 261 -24.95 -0.89 3.68
#